data_AF-A0A6M1LCU7-F1
#
_entry.id   AF-A0A6M1LCU7-F1
#
_cell.length_a   1.000
_cell.length_b   1.000
_cell.length_c   1.000
_cell.angle_alpha   90.00
_cell.angle_beta   90.00
_cell.angle_gamma   90.00
#
_symmetry.space_group_name_H-M   'P 1'
#
loop_
_entity.id
_entity.type
_entity.pdbx_description
1 polymer ?
#
loop_
_entity_poly.entity_id
_entity_poly.type
_entity_poly.pdbx_seq_one_letter_code
_entity_poly.pdbx_strand_id
1 'polypeptide(L)'
;MQRRWYAASLDEEHLFAVGDEPPMDGGARKMFGLRAQTGVAEAAELTAGRWRTRPGGPAEVVVSGAVAETLSLRAGQRLRFAGRDGQADARIVGVFEPRDAGDPVWDDLGYALEPVVPVLDGEPYVVAGVTDWVGVDVVAAGSGVAAVSGWRYRLDERRLNAATLESVTAAVAEARRMSWSSGATVQTSLDGALSRFAGQLRAVQALPRWCRRGWSPASSADRAGGAVDGAAAT
;
A
#
# COMPACT_ATOMS: atom_id res chain seq x y z
N MET A 1 -2.44 -18.81 1.10
CA MET A 1 -3.74 -18.18 1.36
C MET A 1 -3.67 -16.75 0.84
N GLN A 2 -4.54 -16.32 -0.09
CA GLN A 2 -4.49 -14.96 -0.64
C GLN A 2 -5.05 -13.98 0.40
N ARG A 3 -4.21 -13.12 0.99
CA ARG A 3 -4.69 -11.99 1.79
C ARG A 3 -5.12 -10.88 0.83
N ARG A 4 -6.37 -10.47 0.92
CA ARG A 4 -6.95 -9.32 0.19
C ARG A 4 -7.28 -8.27 1.21
N TRP A 5 -6.82 -7.05 0.99
CA TRP A 5 -7.18 -5.92 1.85
C TRP A 5 -8.03 -4.95 1.05
N TYR A 6 -9.26 -4.78 1.49
CA TYR A 6 -10.09 -3.65 1.08
C TYR A 6 -9.86 -2.53 2.08
N ALA A 7 -9.69 -1.32 1.55
CA ALA A 7 -9.47 -0.11 2.34
C ALA A 7 -10.30 1.06 1.78
N ALA A 8 -10.66 1.97 2.68
CA ALA A 8 -11.25 3.26 2.39
C ALA A 8 -10.69 4.24 3.40
N SER A 9 -10.29 5.42 2.94
CA SER A 9 -9.63 6.40 3.78
C SER A 9 -10.08 7.82 3.51
N LEU A 10 -9.93 8.65 4.53
CA LEU A 10 -9.99 10.11 4.48
C LEU A 10 -8.60 10.63 4.81
N ASP A 11 -8.09 11.49 3.95
CA ASP A 11 -6.73 12.02 4.02
C ASP A 11 -6.57 13.03 5.17
N GLU A 12 -5.50 12.87 5.94
CA GLU A 12 -5.13 13.73 7.06
C GLU A 12 -4.93 15.20 6.66
N GLU A 13 -4.52 15.49 5.42
CA GLU A 13 -4.32 16.87 4.92
C GLU A 13 -5.64 17.63 4.78
N HIS A 14 -6.75 16.92 4.74
CA HIS A 14 -8.08 17.48 4.51
C HIS A 14 -9.02 17.31 5.69
N LEU A 15 -8.62 16.55 6.72
CA LEU A 15 -9.45 16.21 7.87
C LEU A 15 -8.79 16.61 9.18
N PHE A 16 -9.50 17.39 10.00
CA PHE A 16 -8.98 17.93 11.25
C PHE A 16 -9.79 17.47 12.44
N ALA A 17 -9.14 17.03 13.51
CA ALA A 17 -9.81 16.64 14.74
C ALA A 17 -9.83 17.77 15.77
N VAL A 18 -10.99 17.98 16.38
CA VAL A 18 -11.20 18.89 17.52
C VAL A 18 -11.88 18.10 18.63
N GLY A 19 -11.47 18.35 19.88
CA GLY A 19 -12.07 17.74 21.06
C GLY A 19 -12.29 18.78 22.15
N ASP A 20 -12.92 18.35 23.23
CA ASP A 20 -13.29 19.25 24.34
C ASP A 20 -12.25 19.25 25.48
N GLU A 21 -11.22 18.40 25.40
CA GLU A 21 -10.17 18.25 26.42
C GLU A 21 -8.79 18.55 25.82
N PRO A 22 -7.84 19.15 26.57
CA PRO A 22 -6.46 19.32 26.12
C PRO A 22 -5.78 17.98 25.76
N PRO A 23 -4.92 17.94 24.72
CA PRO A 23 -4.54 19.03 23.83
C PRO A 23 -5.55 19.26 22.68
N MET A 24 -6.70 18.59 22.65
CA MET A 24 -7.65 18.62 21.53
C MET A 24 -8.52 19.88 21.46
N ASP A 25 -8.56 20.69 22.53
CA ASP A 25 -9.37 21.91 22.66
C ASP A 25 -8.64 23.22 22.24
N GLY A 26 -7.37 23.13 21.82
CA GLY A 26 -6.58 24.29 21.39
C GLY A 26 -5.18 23.95 20.89
N GLY A 27 -4.35 24.96 20.63
CA GLY A 27 -2.96 24.79 20.18
C GLY A 27 -2.81 24.38 18.71
N ALA A 28 -1.73 23.66 18.40
CA ALA A 28 -1.42 23.19 17.04
C ALA A 28 -2.55 22.36 16.42
N ARG A 29 -2.73 22.45 15.10
CA ARG A 29 -3.80 21.74 14.38
C ARG A 29 -3.60 20.22 14.46
N LYS A 30 -4.68 19.44 14.49
CA LYS A 30 -4.61 17.97 14.48
C LYS A 30 -5.10 17.44 13.15
N MET A 31 -4.18 17.27 12.21
CA MET A 31 -4.44 16.55 10.96
C MET A 31 -4.64 15.08 11.29
N PHE A 32 -5.80 14.55 10.92
CA PHE A 32 -6.27 13.25 11.39
C PHE A 32 -6.81 12.43 10.24
N GLY A 33 -6.00 11.47 9.77
CA GLY A 33 -6.42 10.50 8.77
C GLY A 33 -7.39 9.48 9.37
N LEU A 34 -8.39 9.08 8.61
CA LEU A 34 -9.28 7.98 9.00
C LEU A 34 -9.20 6.86 7.98
N ARG A 35 -9.13 5.63 8.45
CA ARG A 35 -9.08 4.47 7.57
C ARG A 35 -9.95 3.34 8.06
N ALA A 36 -10.77 2.80 7.18
CA ALA A 36 -11.38 1.49 7.34
C ALA A 36 -10.60 0.48 6.51
N GLN A 37 -10.24 -0.65 7.12
CA GLN A 37 -9.49 -1.72 6.44
C GLN A 37 -9.74 -3.08 7.11
N THR A 38 -9.81 -4.12 6.30
CA THR A 38 -9.86 -5.52 6.76
C THR A 38 -8.50 -5.99 7.31
N GLY A 39 -8.48 -6.82 8.36
CA GLY A 39 -7.25 -7.42 8.89
C GLY A 39 -6.62 -6.66 10.06
N VAL A 40 -7.08 -5.44 10.36
CA VAL A 40 -6.53 -4.61 11.44
C VAL A 40 -6.84 -5.22 12.81
N ALA A 41 -8.07 -5.68 13.05
CA ALA A 41 -8.46 -6.27 14.32
C ALA A 41 -7.72 -7.59 14.63
N GLU A 42 -7.39 -8.35 13.58
CA GLU A 42 -6.61 -9.59 13.66
C GLU A 42 -5.11 -9.33 13.88
N ALA A 43 -4.61 -8.17 13.46
CA ALA A 43 -3.20 -7.78 13.61
C ALA A 43 -2.91 -6.94 14.87
N ALA A 44 -3.95 -6.55 15.61
CA ALA A 44 -3.81 -5.74 16.81
C ALA A 44 -4.49 -6.36 18.04
N GLU A 45 -3.92 -6.07 19.20
CA GLU A 45 -4.50 -6.35 20.50
C GLU A 45 -5.21 -5.11 21.02
N LEU A 46 -6.43 -5.28 21.51
CA LEU A 46 -7.19 -4.18 22.06
C LEU A 46 -6.83 -4.00 23.54
N THR A 47 -6.24 -2.85 23.88
CA THR A 47 -5.82 -2.53 25.25
C THR A 47 -6.90 -1.80 26.04
N ALA A 48 -7.83 -1.12 25.35
CA ALA A 48 -8.98 -0.49 25.98
C ALA A 48 -10.20 -0.45 25.05
N GLY A 49 -11.40 -0.50 25.65
CA GLY A 49 -12.66 -0.27 24.95
C GLY A 49 -13.13 -1.46 24.11
N ARG A 50 -13.51 -1.20 22.85
CA ARG A 50 -13.96 -2.22 21.88
C ARG A 50 -13.50 -1.86 20.48
N TRP A 51 -13.48 -2.85 19.57
CA TRP A 51 -13.30 -2.57 18.16
C TRP A 51 -14.50 -1.78 17.62
N ARG A 52 -15.72 -2.34 17.51
CA ARG A 52 -16.91 -1.65 16.92
C ARG A 52 -18.20 -2.34 17.29
N THR A 53 -19.36 -1.66 17.26
CA THR A 53 -20.65 -2.40 17.30
C THR A 53 -21.93 -1.72 16.82
N ARG A 54 -21.99 -0.40 16.61
CA ARG A 54 -23.32 0.27 16.50
C ARG A 54 -23.55 1.04 15.21
N PRO A 55 -24.41 0.55 14.30
CA PRO A 55 -24.96 1.39 13.26
C PRO A 55 -25.87 2.49 13.84
N GLY A 56 -25.92 3.65 13.17
CA GLY A 56 -26.87 4.73 13.47
C GLY A 56 -26.41 5.75 14.52
N GLY A 57 -25.10 5.94 14.74
CA GLY A 57 -24.55 6.92 15.68
C GLY A 57 -23.37 7.72 15.09
N PRO A 58 -22.68 8.53 15.91
CA PRO A 58 -21.45 9.19 15.50
C PRO A 58 -20.39 8.16 15.09
N ALA A 59 -19.43 8.55 14.25
CA ALA A 59 -18.39 7.65 13.78
C ALA A 59 -17.60 7.07 14.96
N GLU A 60 -17.51 5.75 15.05
CA GLU A 60 -16.73 5.06 16.09
C GLU A 60 -15.28 4.91 15.61
N VAL A 61 -14.31 5.48 16.33
CA VAL A 61 -12.88 5.45 15.97
C VAL A 61 -12.08 4.68 17.01
N VAL A 62 -11.14 3.87 16.54
CA VAL A 62 -10.16 3.17 17.37
C VAL A 62 -8.78 3.72 17.00
N VAL A 63 -7.98 4.08 17.98
CA VAL A 63 -6.64 4.63 17.78
C VAL A 63 -5.59 3.70 18.37
N SER A 64 -4.33 3.83 17.92
CA SER A 64 -3.23 3.13 18.57
C SER A 64 -2.95 3.72 19.95
N GLY A 65 -2.20 2.99 20.79
CA GLY A 65 -1.66 3.53 22.02
C GLY A 65 -0.79 4.77 21.80
N ALA A 66 0.05 4.78 20.76
CA ALA A 66 0.89 5.92 20.42
C ALA A 66 0.08 7.20 20.14
N VAL A 67 -0.99 7.10 19.34
CA VAL A 67 -1.89 8.22 19.06
C VAL A 67 -2.67 8.62 20.31
N ALA A 68 -3.13 7.64 21.09
CA ALA A 68 -3.85 7.88 22.34
C ALA A 68 -2.99 8.64 23.36
N GLU A 69 -1.72 8.28 23.50
CA GLU A 69 -0.77 8.96 24.37
C GLU A 69 -0.47 10.37 23.85
N THR A 70 -0.14 10.50 22.57
CA THR A 70 0.24 11.78 21.93
C THR A 70 -0.85 12.84 22.05
N LEU A 71 -2.10 12.44 21.81
CA LEU A 71 -3.25 13.36 21.83
C LEU A 71 -4.08 13.23 23.11
N SER A 72 -3.56 12.53 24.14
CA SER A 72 -4.26 12.27 25.40
C SER A 72 -5.68 11.71 25.23
N LEU A 73 -5.91 10.91 24.17
CA LEU A 73 -7.21 10.35 23.84
C LEU A 73 -7.55 9.13 24.70
N ARG A 74 -8.84 9.00 25.05
CA ARG A 74 -9.34 7.85 25.81
C ARG A 74 -10.61 7.27 25.20
N ALA A 75 -10.82 5.97 25.41
CA ALA A 75 -12.09 5.35 25.05
C ALA A 75 -13.26 6.04 25.78
N GLY A 76 -14.28 6.42 25.02
CA GLY A 76 -15.44 7.19 25.47
C GLY A 76 -15.40 8.67 25.11
N GLN A 77 -14.22 9.22 24.77
CA GLN A 77 -14.04 10.63 24.42
C GLN A 77 -14.70 10.97 23.09
N ARG A 78 -15.30 12.16 23.04
CA ARG A 78 -15.95 12.69 21.83
C ARG A 78 -14.96 13.56 21.06
N LEU A 79 -15.03 13.47 19.75
CA LEU A 79 -14.28 14.27 18.81
C LEU A 79 -15.23 14.81 17.74
N ARG A 80 -14.82 15.90 17.11
CA ARG A 80 -15.43 16.45 15.91
C ARG A 80 -14.38 16.47 14.82
N PHE A 81 -14.70 15.86 13.69
CA PHE A 81 -13.89 15.95 12.48
C PHE A 81 -14.40 17.08 11.62
N ALA A 82 -13.55 18.08 11.36
CA ALA A 82 -13.85 19.19 10.48
C ALA A 82 -13.12 19.00 9.14
N GLY A 83 -13.84 19.28 8.06
CA GLY A 83 -13.31 19.29 6.69
C GLY A 83 -13.65 20.59 5.98
N ARG A 84 -13.65 20.54 4.65
CA ARG A 84 -13.94 21.71 3.80
C ARG A 84 -15.38 22.22 3.97
N ASP A 85 -16.34 21.31 4.03
CA ASP A 85 -17.77 21.65 3.87
C ASP A 85 -18.57 21.50 5.16
N GLY A 86 -17.96 21.02 6.24
CA GLY A 86 -18.67 20.84 7.51
C GLY A 86 -17.87 20.11 8.59
N GLN A 87 -18.63 19.58 9.55
CA GLN A 87 -18.12 18.80 10.66
C GLN A 87 -18.94 17.53 10.87
N ALA A 88 -18.27 16.46 11.32
CA ALA A 88 -18.88 15.19 11.67
C ALA A 88 -18.52 14.80 13.10
N ASP A 89 -19.50 14.35 13.87
CA ASP A 89 -19.28 13.86 15.21
C ASP A 89 -18.67 12.46 15.19
N ALA A 90 -17.71 12.24 16.09
CA ALA A 90 -17.04 10.98 16.29
C ALA A 90 -16.80 10.67 17.77
N ARG A 91 -16.50 9.42 18.04
CA ARG A 91 -16.19 8.94 19.38
C ARG A 91 -15.04 7.96 19.34
N ILE A 92 -14.05 8.16 20.20
CA ILE A 92 -13.03 7.14 20.45
C ILE A 92 -13.70 5.99 21.21
N VAL A 93 -13.71 4.79 20.65
CA VAL A 93 -14.35 3.61 21.27
C VAL A 93 -13.37 2.56 21.74
N GLY A 94 -12.10 2.67 21.33
CA GLY A 94 -11.05 1.78 21.77
C GLY A 94 -9.66 2.29 21.49
N VAL A 95 -8.70 1.66 22.17
CA VAL A 95 -7.27 1.84 21.97
C VAL A 95 -6.67 0.46 21.70
N PHE A 96 -5.77 0.37 20.72
CA PHE A 96 -5.12 -0.88 20.35
C PHE A 96 -3.59 -0.75 20.34
N GLU A 97 -2.91 -1.89 20.45
CA GLU A 97 -1.49 -2.04 20.17
C GLU A 97 -1.29 -3.01 19.01
N PRO A 98 -0.38 -2.73 18.05
CA PRO A 98 -0.06 -3.69 17.00
C PRO A 98 0.62 -4.92 17.61
N ARG A 99 0.19 -6.14 17.23
CA ARG A 99 0.89 -7.37 17.63
C ARG A 99 2.28 -7.46 17.00
N ASP A 100 2.38 -6.98 15.77
CA ASP A 100 3.60 -6.86 15.00
C ASP A 100 3.49 -5.56 14.18
N ALA A 101 4.28 -4.55 14.53
CA ALA A 101 4.33 -3.28 13.82
C ALA A 101 4.86 -3.42 12.37
N GLY A 102 5.58 -4.51 12.08
CA GLY A 102 6.05 -4.85 10.74
C GLY A 102 5.03 -5.62 9.89
N ASP A 103 3.83 -5.93 10.40
CA ASP A 103 2.80 -6.58 9.57
C ASP A 103 2.36 -5.60 8.45
N PRO A 104 2.38 -6.01 7.17
CA PRO A 104 2.07 -5.10 6.08
C PRO A 104 0.62 -4.63 6.00
N VAL A 105 -0.25 -5.10 6.90
CA VAL A 105 -1.54 -4.46 7.16
C VAL A 105 -1.38 -2.99 7.58
N TRP A 106 -0.23 -2.62 8.15
CA TRP A 106 0.10 -1.29 8.64
C TRP A 106 0.78 -0.37 7.62
N ASP A 107 1.15 -0.87 6.43
CA ASP A 107 1.91 -0.11 5.41
C ASP A 107 1.28 1.27 5.09
N ASP A 108 -0.05 1.35 5.08
CA ASP A 108 -0.82 2.56 4.77
C ASP A 108 -1.42 3.21 6.04
N LEU A 109 -0.91 2.85 7.21
CA LEU A 109 -1.32 3.32 8.54
C LEU A 109 -0.11 3.79 9.36
N GLY A 110 0.96 4.26 8.69
CA GLY A 110 2.18 4.73 9.35
C GLY A 110 1.91 5.75 10.45
N TYR A 111 1.09 6.78 10.18
CA TYR A 111 0.71 7.79 11.17
C TYR A 111 -0.20 7.29 12.30
N ALA A 112 -0.72 6.06 12.21
CA ALA A 112 -1.36 5.40 13.32
C ALA A 112 -0.32 4.76 14.25
N LEU A 113 0.82 4.30 13.74
CA LEU A 113 1.87 3.70 14.58
C LEU A 113 2.85 4.75 15.12
N GLU A 114 3.20 5.71 14.27
CA GLU A 114 4.18 6.75 14.53
C GLU A 114 3.55 8.12 14.26
N PRO A 115 2.78 8.67 15.23
CA PRO A 115 2.18 9.99 15.09
C PRO A 115 3.26 11.08 15.03
N VAL A 116 3.09 12.05 14.15
CA VAL A 116 3.96 13.22 14.07
C VAL A 116 3.50 14.26 15.07
N VAL A 117 4.43 14.70 15.92
CA VAL A 117 4.21 15.80 16.87
C VAL A 117 4.83 17.09 16.35
N PRO A 118 4.19 18.26 16.60
CA PRO A 118 4.77 19.56 16.27
C PRO A 118 6.11 19.76 16.99
N VAL A 119 7.16 20.12 16.25
CA VAL A 119 8.47 20.50 16.83
C VAL A 119 8.59 22.02 16.88
N LEU A 120 8.04 22.71 15.88
CA LEU A 120 8.00 24.16 15.80
C LEU A 120 6.58 24.71 15.96
N ASP A 121 6.49 25.95 16.42
CA ASP A 121 5.21 26.66 16.48
C ASP A 121 4.56 26.74 15.10
N GLY A 122 3.30 26.32 15.03
CA GLY A 122 2.51 26.30 13.79
C GLY A 122 2.54 24.98 13.03
N GLU A 123 3.40 24.03 13.39
CA GLU A 123 3.35 22.69 12.81
C GLU A 123 2.13 21.91 13.33
N PRO A 124 1.47 21.09 12.48
CA PRO A 124 0.35 20.28 12.91
C PRO A 124 0.81 18.96 13.55
N TYR A 125 -0.03 18.40 14.41
CA TYR A 125 0.00 16.96 14.66
C TYR A 125 -0.48 16.25 13.39
N VAL A 126 0.18 15.16 13.01
CA VAL A 126 -0.29 14.28 11.93
C VAL A 126 -0.46 12.88 12.49
N VAL A 127 -1.71 12.42 12.53
CA VAL A 127 -2.07 11.13 13.12
C VAL A 127 -3.07 10.39 12.23
N ALA A 128 -3.21 9.09 12.43
CA ALA A 128 -4.28 8.32 11.82
C ALA A 128 -5.03 7.44 12.82
N GLY A 129 -6.33 7.26 12.58
CA GLY A 129 -7.19 6.37 13.35
C GLY A 129 -7.92 5.38 12.45
N VAL A 130 -8.36 4.29 13.05
CA VAL A 130 -9.09 3.23 12.35
C VAL A 130 -10.58 3.41 12.59
N THR A 131 -11.36 3.41 11.51
CA THR A 131 -12.83 3.42 11.53
C THR A 131 -13.43 2.23 10.74
N ASP A 132 -14.75 2.07 10.66
CA ASP A 132 -15.41 1.12 9.75
C ASP A 132 -15.92 1.86 8.52
N TRP A 133 -16.42 1.09 7.55
CA TRP A 133 -17.00 1.65 6.33
C TRP A 133 -18.07 2.70 6.62
N VAL A 134 -18.96 2.40 7.58
CA VAL A 134 -20.01 3.33 8.00
C VAL A 134 -19.42 4.60 8.60
N GLY A 135 -18.38 4.49 9.43
CA GLY A 135 -17.69 5.64 9.99
C GLY A 135 -16.96 6.49 8.97
N VAL A 136 -16.34 5.87 7.94
CA VAL A 136 -15.79 6.63 6.79
C VAL A 136 -16.91 7.39 6.10
N ASP A 137 -18.02 6.74 5.78
CA ASP A 137 -19.16 7.37 5.08
C ASP A 137 -19.77 8.53 5.89
N VAL A 138 -19.96 8.33 7.20
CA VAL A 138 -20.48 9.37 8.11
C VAL A 138 -19.55 10.57 8.15
N VAL A 139 -18.24 10.36 8.29
CA VAL A 139 -17.29 11.49 8.34
C VAL A 139 -17.15 12.14 6.99
N ALA A 140 -17.09 11.39 5.89
CA ALA A 140 -17.03 11.93 4.54
C ALA A 140 -18.25 12.83 4.24
N ALA A 141 -19.46 12.34 4.54
CA ALA A 141 -20.70 13.08 4.32
C ALA A 141 -20.80 14.33 5.21
N GLY A 142 -20.38 14.26 6.48
CA GLY A 142 -20.48 15.40 7.40
C GLY A 142 -19.38 16.44 7.23
N SER A 143 -18.17 16.04 6.83
CA SER A 143 -17.01 16.95 6.69
C SER A 143 -16.80 17.51 5.27
N GLY A 144 -17.38 16.85 4.25
CA GLY A 144 -17.13 17.16 2.84
C GLY A 144 -15.81 16.61 2.29
N VAL A 145 -15.05 15.86 3.09
CA VAL A 145 -13.81 15.22 2.64
C VAL A 145 -14.15 13.96 1.84
N ALA A 146 -13.65 13.87 0.62
CA ALA A 146 -13.91 12.72 -0.25
C ALA A 146 -13.17 11.47 0.26
N ALA A 147 -13.91 10.37 0.38
CA ALA A 147 -13.32 9.07 0.69
C ALA A 147 -12.60 8.48 -0.53
N VAL A 148 -11.40 7.95 -0.31
CA VAL A 148 -10.64 7.20 -1.32
C VAL A 148 -10.74 5.73 -1.00
N SER A 149 -11.24 4.93 -1.94
CA SER A 149 -11.31 3.46 -1.80
C SER A 149 -10.20 2.77 -2.58
N GLY A 150 -9.63 1.70 -2.03
CA GLY A 150 -8.52 0.97 -2.64
C GLY A 150 -8.53 -0.53 -2.33
N TRP A 151 -7.89 -1.28 -3.22
CA TRP A 151 -7.66 -2.73 -3.07
C TRP A 151 -6.17 -3.03 -3.10
N ARG A 152 -5.67 -3.75 -2.09
CA ARG A 152 -4.32 -4.33 -2.09
C ARG A 152 -4.41 -5.84 -2.26
N TYR A 153 -3.68 -6.31 -3.26
CA TYR A 153 -3.47 -7.73 -3.53
C TYR A 153 -2.01 -8.06 -3.27
N ARG A 154 -1.77 -9.06 -2.42
CA ARG A 154 -0.45 -9.64 -2.29
C ARG A 154 -0.25 -10.69 -3.36
N LEU A 155 0.73 -10.46 -4.24
CA LEU A 155 1.16 -11.42 -5.23
C LEU A 155 2.28 -12.26 -4.62
N ASP A 156 2.16 -13.58 -4.73
CA ASP A 156 3.23 -14.50 -4.38
C ASP A 156 4.25 -14.49 -5.54
N GLU A 157 5.41 -13.88 -5.29
CA GLU A 157 6.47 -13.74 -6.28
C GLU A 157 6.95 -15.08 -6.83
N ARG A 158 6.89 -16.16 -6.03
CA ARG A 158 7.28 -17.51 -6.49
C ARG A 158 6.32 -18.07 -7.54
N ARG A 159 5.12 -17.50 -7.65
CA ARG A 159 4.11 -17.90 -8.63
C ARG A 159 4.09 -16.98 -9.85
N LEU A 160 4.79 -15.85 -9.80
CA LEU A 160 5.00 -14.99 -10.96
C LEU A 160 6.15 -15.56 -11.79
N ASN A 161 5.82 -16.09 -12.97
CA ASN A 161 6.81 -16.52 -13.95
C ASN A 161 6.59 -15.79 -15.29
N ALA A 162 7.57 -15.90 -16.19
CA ALA A 162 7.55 -15.21 -17.48
C ALA A 162 6.32 -15.54 -18.33
N ALA A 163 5.74 -16.74 -18.19
CA ALA A 163 4.55 -17.16 -18.92
C ALA A 163 3.26 -16.50 -18.41
N THR A 164 3.19 -16.18 -17.11
CA THR A 164 2.01 -15.53 -16.49
C THR A 164 2.04 -14.00 -16.56
N LEU A 165 3.21 -13.41 -16.78
CA LEU A 165 3.41 -11.97 -16.66
C LEU A 165 2.67 -11.16 -17.73
N GLU A 166 2.66 -11.67 -18.97
CA GLU A 166 1.97 -11.02 -20.08
C GLU A 166 0.46 -10.99 -19.83
N SER A 167 -0.10 -12.10 -19.33
CA SER A 167 -1.51 -12.19 -18.93
C SER A 167 -1.85 -11.25 -17.76
N VAL A 168 -0.97 -11.12 -16.75
CA VAL A 168 -1.17 -10.18 -15.63
C VAL A 168 -1.13 -8.73 -16.13
N THR A 169 -0.18 -8.39 -17.00
CA THR A 169 -0.07 -7.05 -17.58
C THR A 169 -1.29 -6.70 -18.41
N ALA A 170 -1.76 -7.65 -19.24
CA ALA A 170 -2.98 -7.49 -20.04
C ALA A 170 -4.22 -7.31 -19.14
N ALA A 171 -4.35 -8.09 -18.06
CA ALA A 171 -5.46 -7.98 -17.11
C ALA A 171 -5.47 -6.63 -16.38
N VAL A 172 -4.30 -6.10 -15.99
CA VAL A 172 -4.18 -4.76 -15.37
C VAL A 172 -4.54 -3.66 -16.37
N ALA A 173 -4.05 -3.76 -17.62
CA ALA A 173 -4.39 -2.81 -18.68
C ALA A 173 -5.90 -2.82 -19.00
N GLU A 174 -6.53 -4.00 -18.98
CA GLU A 174 -7.96 -4.13 -19.18
C GLU A 174 -8.77 -3.57 -18.02
N ALA A 175 -8.36 -3.85 -16.77
CA ALA A 175 -8.99 -3.27 -15.58
C ALA A 175 -8.95 -1.73 -15.57
N ARG A 176 -7.93 -1.11 -16.17
CA ARG A 176 -7.87 0.37 -16.34
C ARG A 176 -8.88 0.91 -17.35
N ARG A 177 -9.19 0.13 -18.39
CA ARG A 177 -10.14 0.53 -19.43
C ARG A 177 -11.59 0.33 -19.02
N MET A 178 -11.84 -0.54 -18.06
CA MET A 178 -13.15 -0.69 -17.44
C MET A 178 -13.50 0.60 -16.69
N SER A 179 -14.57 1.26 -17.10
CA SER A 179 -15.18 2.37 -16.38
C SER A 179 -16.00 1.84 -15.22
N TRP A 180 -15.36 1.72 -14.05
CA TRP A 180 -15.97 1.15 -12.84
C TRP A 180 -17.09 2.02 -12.26
N SER A 181 -17.00 3.36 -12.41
CA SER A 181 -18.06 4.34 -12.14
C SER A 181 -17.61 5.73 -12.62
N SER A 182 -18.54 6.69 -12.72
CA SER A 182 -18.20 8.08 -13.07
C SER A 182 -17.30 8.70 -11.99
N GLY A 183 -16.05 9.02 -12.35
CA GLY A 183 -15.07 9.66 -11.46
C GLY A 183 -14.13 8.70 -10.73
N ALA A 184 -14.30 7.38 -10.85
CA ALA A 184 -13.34 6.43 -10.30
C ALA A 184 -12.09 6.35 -11.19
N THR A 185 -10.91 6.56 -10.59
CA THR A 185 -9.62 6.45 -11.28
C THR A 185 -8.86 5.27 -10.71
N VAL A 186 -8.49 4.30 -11.56
CA VAL A 186 -7.71 3.12 -11.15
C VAL A 186 -6.22 3.47 -11.20
N GLN A 187 -5.57 3.51 -10.03
CA GLN A 187 -4.12 3.64 -9.91
C GLN A 187 -3.49 2.31 -9.48
N THR A 188 -2.38 1.92 -10.12
CA THR A 188 -1.67 0.66 -9.83
C THR A 188 -0.18 0.92 -9.62
N SER A 189 0.36 0.51 -8.48
CA SER A 189 1.80 0.57 -8.17
C SER A 189 2.64 -0.47 -8.93
N LEU A 190 1.98 -1.41 -9.62
CA LEU A 190 2.61 -2.51 -10.35
C LEU A 190 3.35 -2.04 -11.62
N ASP A 191 3.03 -0.86 -12.15
CA ASP A 191 3.54 -0.34 -13.43
C ASP A 191 5.06 -0.21 -13.46
N GLY A 192 5.63 0.33 -12.38
CA GLY A 192 7.08 0.51 -12.28
C GLY A 192 7.82 -0.82 -12.21
N ALA A 193 7.27 -1.78 -11.46
CA ALA A 193 7.84 -3.13 -11.34
C ALA A 193 7.75 -3.89 -12.66
N LEU A 194 6.60 -3.86 -13.34
CA LEU A 194 6.38 -4.51 -14.64
C LEU A 194 7.25 -3.90 -15.73
N SER A 195 7.38 -2.57 -15.78
CA SER A 195 8.22 -1.88 -16.77
C SER A 195 9.70 -2.22 -16.58
N ARG A 196 10.17 -2.27 -15.32
CA ARG A 196 11.56 -2.61 -14.99
C ARG A 196 11.86 -4.07 -15.32
N PHE A 197 10.96 -5.00 -14.99
CA PHE A 197 11.10 -6.40 -15.33
C PHE A 197 11.06 -6.63 -16.86
N ALA A 198 10.14 -5.97 -17.58
CA ALA A 198 10.10 -6.04 -19.04
C ALA A 198 11.37 -5.48 -19.69
N GLY A 199 12.02 -4.49 -19.05
CA GLY A 199 13.35 -4.01 -19.43
C GLY A 199 14.44 -5.08 -19.22
N GLN A 200 14.45 -5.73 -18.05
CA GLN A 200 15.40 -6.80 -17.73
C GLN A 200 15.23 -8.03 -18.65
N LEU A 201 13.99 -8.43 -18.95
CA LEU A 201 13.70 -9.55 -19.85
C LEU A 201 14.17 -9.26 -21.28
N ARG A 202 13.95 -8.02 -21.79
CA ARG A 202 14.48 -7.59 -23.08
C ARG A 202 16.01 -7.59 -23.11
N ALA A 203 16.66 -7.18 -22.02
CA ALA A 203 18.12 -7.23 -21.90
C ALA A 203 18.66 -8.68 -21.94
N VAL A 204 18.01 -9.62 -21.24
CA VAL A 204 18.37 -11.05 -21.26
C VAL A 204 18.07 -11.68 -22.64
N GLN A 205 16.96 -11.33 -23.29
CA GLN A 205 16.64 -11.80 -24.65
C GLN A 205 17.53 -11.18 -25.74
N ALA A 206 18.22 -10.08 -25.45
CA ALA A 206 19.23 -9.51 -26.34
C ALA A 206 20.59 -10.25 -26.26
N LEU A 207 20.87 -10.96 -25.17
CA LEU A 207 22.12 -11.71 -24.95
C LEU A 207 22.36 -12.84 -25.99
N PRO A 208 21.35 -13.64 -26.39
CA PRO A 208 21.51 -14.67 -27.43
C PRO A 208 21.90 -14.15 -28.80
N ARG A 209 21.61 -12.87 -29.12
CA ARG A 209 21.95 -12.28 -30.43
C ARG A 209 23.44 -11.94 -30.57
N TRP A 210 24.13 -11.71 -29.46
CA TRP A 210 25.57 -11.43 -29.46
C TRP A 210 26.43 -12.71 -29.43
N CYS A 211 26.00 -13.76 -28.72
CA CYS A 211 26.77 -15.01 -28.63
C CYS A 211 26.82 -15.80 -29.95
N ARG A 212 25.90 -15.60 -30.91
CA ARG A 212 25.96 -16.25 -32.24
C ARG A 212 26.84 -15.53 -33.27
N ARG A 213 27.33 -14.32 -33.00
CA ARG A 213 28.22 -13.59 -33.93
C ARG A 213 29.72 -13.70 -33.60
N GLY A 214 30.08 -14.36 -32.50
CA GLY A 214 31.45 -14.35 -31.96
C GLY A 214 32.25 -15.64 -32.05
N TRP A 215 31.72 -16.73 -32.61
CA TRP A 215 32.47 -18.00 -32.68
C TRP A 215 32.41 -18.62 -34.07
N SER A 216 33.53 -18.51 -34.79
CA SER A 216 33.82 -19.28 -36.00
C SER A 216 35.02 -20.18 -35.71
N PRO A 217 34.86 -21.52 -35.62
CA PRO A 217 36.01 -22.40 -35.56
C PRO A 217 36.59 -22.51 -36.98
N ALA A 218 37.80 -21.96 -37.16
CA ALA A 218 38.56 -22.16 -38.38
C ALA A 218 38.83 -23.66 -38.57
N SER A 219 38.46 -24.16 -39.75
CA SER A 219 38.71 -25.51 -40.23
C SER A 219 40.20 -25.74 -40.46
N SER A 220 40.83 -26.62 -39.67
CA SER A 220 42.12 -27.24 -40.01
C SER A 220 41.94 -28.75 -40.18
N ALA A 221 41.51 -29.15 -41.37
CA ALA A 221 41.60 -30.52 -41.84
C ALA A 221 41.71 -30.51 -43.37
N ASP A 222 42.89 -30.18 -43.89
CA ASP A 222 43.30 -30.60 -45.22
C ASP A 222 44.81 -30.87 -45.27
N ARG A 223 45.17 -32.13 -44.99
CA ARG A 223 46.32 -32.86 -45.58
C ARG A 223 46.50 -34.21 -44.89
N ALA A 224 46.08 -35.28 -45.56
CA ALA A 224 46.67 -36.59 -45.39
C ALA A 224 46.57 -37.41 -46.70
N GLY A 225 47.70 -37.96 -47.13
CA GLY A 225 47.85 -38.87 -48.26
C GLY A 225 48.59 -38.21 -49.43
N GLY A 226 49.81 -38.55 -49.81
CA GLY A 226 50.58 -39.77 -49.60
C GLY A 226 51.11 -40.20 -50.97
N ALA A 227 52.43 -40.11 -51.16
CA ALA A 227 53.13 -40.79 -52.25
C ALA A 227 54.56 -41.05 -51.78
N VAL A 228 54.78 -42.28 -51.32
CA VAL A 228 56.09 -42.90 -51.17
C VAL A 228 56.16 -43.90 -52.31
N ASP A 229 57.13 -43.72 -53.22
CA ASP A 229 57.57 -44.79 -54.09
C ASP A 229 59.09 -44.83 -54.02
N GLY A 230 59.59 -45.89 -53.42
CA GLY A 230 60.98 -46.30 -53.46
C GLY A 230 61.02 -47.71 -54.02
N ALA A 231 61.61 -47.87 -55.21
CA ALA A 231 62.03 -49.15 -55.74
C ALA A 231 63.51 -49.05 -56.10
N ALA A 232 64.34 -49.76 -55.32
CA ALA A 232 65.69 -50.12 -55.69
C ALA A 232 65.68 -51.58 -56.16
N ALA A 233 66.32 -51.86 -57.29
CA ALA A 233 66.81 -53.18 -57.64
C ALA A 233 68.15 -53.00 -58.37
N THR A 234 69.21 -53.56 -57.75
CA THR A 234 70.48 -54.10 -58.29
C THR A 234 71.02 -53.56 -59.60
#